data_AF-A0A0A0J919-F1
#
_entry.id   AF-A0A0A0J919-F1
#
_cell.length_a   1.000
_cell.length_b   1.000
_cell.length_c   1.000
_cell.angle_alpha   90.00
_cell.angle_beta   90.00
_cell.angle_gamma   90.00
#
_symmetry.space_group_name_H-M   'P 1'
#
loop_
_entity.id
_entity.type
_entity.pdbx_description
1 polymer ?
#
loop_
_entity_poly.entity_id
_entity_poly.type
_entity_poly.pdbx_seq_one_letter_code
_entity_poly.pdbx_strand_id
1 'polypeptide(L)'
;MSQNEIQSSVAALAALPGISEKVDAAREACTQLRWHNALRRRIPEAAAESRVRGARASGELDGARLSVEIVRDLMRGAVTWHDDPDPVEQVMRGVLAATAETERLGPVVLNAPMQALARLHTAAAAGLVPDDELGRPRKDGEDSREFLEISPAPSAAEARDRLQRVVELLAGAASLPVPIVAAVAHAEIITARPFTRGNGVVARAVERAVIQAGGLDPTGVAVPEVGHGAGGGPAYFGGLTAYVRGDAAGVGLWLAHSCDAIVAGAQEGERIADAVLAGRLS
;
A
#
# COMPACT_ATOMS: atom_id res chain seq x y z
N MET A 1 -22.65 4.83 3.11
CA MET A 1 -22.71 6.23 3.60
C MET A 1 -23.01 7.16 2.43
N SER A 2 -23.61 8.33 2.65
CA SER A 2 -23.74 9.33 1.58
C SER A 2 -22.38 9.96 1.26
N GLN A 3 -22.20 10.44 0.02
CA GLN A 3 -20.95 11.11 -0.39
C GLN A 3 -20.60 12.31 0.52
N ASN A 4 -21.61 13.04 1.01
CA ASN A 4 -21.44 14.17 1.91
C ASN A 4 -20.92 13.75 3.30
N GLU A 5 -21.32 12.58 3.81
CA GLU A 5 -20.84 12.04 5.08
C GLU A 5 -19.36 11.66 5.00
N ILE A 6 -18.95 11.03 3.89
CA ILE A 6 -17.55 10.67 3.64
C ILE A 6 -16.69 11.93 3.56
N GLN A 7 -17.11 12.92 2.78
CA GLN A 7 -16.40 14.20 2.67
C GLN A 7 -16.27 14.89 4.03
N SER A 8 -17.34 14.93 4.82
CA SER A 8 -17.33 15.53 6.15
C SER A 8 -16.39 14.80 7.11
N SER A 9 -16.37 13.46 7.06
CA SER A 9 -15.48 12.63 7.87
C SER A 9 -14.02 12.84 7.51
N VAL A 10 -13.70 12.86 6.22
CA VAL A 10 -12.32 13.11 5.74
C VAL A 10 -11.88 14.54 6.03
N ALA A 11 -12.77 15.53 5.93
CA ALA A 11 -12.47 16.90 6.34
C ALA A 11 -12.15 16.99 7.85
N ALA A 12 -12.87 16.27 8.70
CA ALA A 12 -12.57 16.19 10.13
C ALA A 12 -11.20 15.56 10.40
N LEU A 13 -10.83 14.51 9.67
CA LEU A 13 -9.49 13.90 9.75
C LEU A 13 -8.39 14.87 9.32
N ALA A 14 -8.60 15.60 8.22
CA ALA A 14 -7.64 16.59 7.72
C ALA A 14 -7.46 17.78 8.70
N ALA A 15 -8.46 18.06 9.53
CA ALA A 15 -8.43 19.12 10.54
C ALA A 15 -7.81 18.70 11.88
N LEU A 16 -7.38 17.43 12.03
CA LEU A 16 -6.65 17.01 13.22
C LEU A 16 -5.33 17.78 13.35
N PRO A 17 -4.83 18.04 14.57
CA PRO A 17 -3.64 18.86 14.79
C PRO A 17 -2.42 18.40 13.97
N GLY A 18 -1.89 19.30 13.14
CA GLY A 18 -0.69 19.07 12.33
C GLY A 18 -0.89 18.24 11.05
N ILE A 19 -2.10 17.73 10.78
CA ILE A 19 -2.34 16.85 9.63
C ILE A 19 -2.36 17.64 8.31
N SER A 20 -2.89 18.86 8.30
CA SER A 20 -2.82 19.73 7.11
C SER A 20 -1.40 19.92 6.60
N GLU A 21 -0.47 20.22 7.49
CA GLU A 21 0.94 20.46 7.18
C GLU A 21 1.61 19.19 6.66
N LYS A 22 1.25 18.03 7.22
CA LYS A 22 1.73 16.71 6.77
C LYS A 22 1.22 16.36 5.38
N VAL A 23 -0.06 16.62 5.10
CA VAL A 23 -0.67 16.42 3.78
C VAL A 23 0.01 17.31 2.73
N ASP A 24 0.26 18.58 3.07
CA ASP A 24 0.92 19.51 2.15
C ASP A 24 2.38 19.14 1.91
N ALA A 25 3.11 18.68 2.93
CA ALA A 25 4.47 18.16 2.76
C ALA A 25 4.50 16.94 1.82
N ALA A 26 3.55 16.01 1.95
CA ALA A 26 3.45 14.86 1.06
C ALA A 26 3.16 15.27 -0.40
N ARG A 27 2.25 16.24 -0.61
CA ARG A 27 1.96 16.80 -1.94
C ARG A 27 3.17 17.49 -2.55
N GLU A 28 3.87 18.28 -1.76
CA GLU A 28 5.07 19.00 -2.21
C GLU A 28 6.16 18.01 -2.63
N ALA A 29 6.45 17.00 -1.81
CA ALA A 29 7.45 15.98 -2.13
C ALA A 29 7.13 15.21 -3.41
N CYS A 30 5.89 14.77 -3.59
CA CYS A 30 5.48 14.11 -4.85
C CYS A 30 5.50 15.06 -6.06
N THR A 31 5.20 16.35 -5.85
CA THR A 31 5.30 17.37 -6.90
C THR A 31 6.75 17.56 -7.33
N GLN A 32 7.69 17.67 -6.39
CA GLN A 32 9.12 17.78 -6.71
C GLN A 32 9.62 16.56 -7.46
N LEU A 33 9.28 15.34 -7.00
CA LEU A 33 9.60 14.11 -7.71
C LEU A 33 9.07 14.11 -9.15
N ARG A 34 7.80 14.49 -9.35
CA ARG A 34 7.17 14.54 -10.69
C ARG A 34 7.94 15.44 -11.66
N TRP A 35 8.55 16.52 -11.18
CA TRP A 35 9.32 17.46 -12.00
C TRP A 35 10.81 17.11 -12.14
N HIS A 36 11.25 16.01 -11.53
CA HIS A 36 12.62 15.54 -11.63
C HIS A 36 13.05 15.30 -13.09
N ASN A 37 14.26 15.73 -13.46
CA ASN A 37 14.71 15.77 -14.86
C ASN A 37 14.66 14.40 -15.55
N ALA A 38 15.02 13.33 -14.84
CA ALA A 38 14.98 11.97 -15.38
C ALA A 38 13.57 11.56 -15.86
N LEU A 39 12.52 11.99 -15.14
CA LEU A 39 11.14 11.62 -15.42
C LEU A 39 10.55 12.35 -16.64
N ARG A 40 11.31 13.23 -17.30
CA ARG A 40 10.89 13.78 -18.61
C ARG A 40 10.93 12.75 -19.72
N ARG A 41 11.79 11.74 -19.61
CA ARG A 41 12.03 10.73 -20.67
C ARG A 41 12.16 9.30 -20.18
N ARG A 42 12.37 9.10 -18.87
CA ARG A 42 12.73 7.79 -18.30
C ARG A 42 11.73 7.33 -17.22
N ILE A 43 10.46 7.74 -17.34
CA ILE A 43 9.39 7.29 -16.41
C ILE A 43 9.29 5.75 -16.39
N PRO A 44 9.24 5.05 -17.54
CA PRO A 44 9.09 3.59 -17.51
C PRO A 44 10.20 2.89 -16.71
N GLU A 45 11.45 3.32 -16.86
CA GLU A 45 12.58 2.75 -16.14
C GLU A 45 12.55 3.08 -14.64
N ALA A 46 12.23 4.32 -14.29
CA ALA A 46 12.09 4.73 -12.90
C ALA A 46 10.93 4.00 -12.19
N ALA A 47 9.79 3.86 -12.86
CA ALA A 47 8.62 3.17 -12.33
C ALA A 47 8.85 1.64 -12.22
N ALA A 48 9.64 1.06 -13.13
CA ALA A 48 10.05 -0.35 -13.03
C ALA A 48 10.93 -0.59 -11.78
N GLU A 49 11.96 0.24 -11.58
CA GLU A 49 12.82 0.12 -10.38
C GLU A 49 12.05 0.49 -9.08
N SER A 50 11.14 1.46 -9.13
CA SER A 50 10.23 1.77 -8.01
C SER A 50 9.46 0.54 -7.54
N ARG A 51 8.93 -0.25 -8.48
CA ARG A 51 8.24 -1.50 -8.18
C ARG A 51 9.17 -2.57 -7.60
N VAL A 52 10.40 -2.69 -8.07
CA VAL A 52 11.40 -3.60 -7.48
C VAL A 52 11.66 -3.25 -6.01
N ARG A 53 11.92 -1.97 -5.71
CA ARG A 53 12.20 -1.52 -4.34
C ARG A 53 10.95 -1.59 -3.46
N GLY A 54 9.79 -1.27 -4.02
CA GLY A 54 8.49 -1.38 -3.37
C GLY A 54 8.15 -2.82 -3.00
N ALA A 55 8.35 -3.78 -3.91
CA ALA A 55 8.16 -5.21 -3.65
C ALA A 55 9.09 -5.70 -2.53
N ARG A 56 10.38 -5.34 -2.58
CA ARG A 56 11.32 -5.66 -1.51
C ARG A 56 10.85 -5.12 -0.15
N ALA A 57 10.51 -3.84 -0.07
CA ALA A 57 10.09 -3.21 1.18
C ALA A 57 8.76 -3.77 1.69
N SER A 58 7.82 -4.06 0.78
CA SER A 58 6.55 -4.71 1.11
C SER A 58 6.77 -6.10 1.72
N GLY A 59 7.67 -6.90 1.16
CA GLY A 59 8.06 -8.19 1.71
C GLY A 59 8.71 -8.07 3.08
N GLU A 60 9.63 -7.12 3.26
CA GLU A 60 10.30 -6.89 4.55
C GLU A 60 9.31 -6.52 5.66
N LEU A 61 8.29 -5.72 5.35
CA LEU A 61 7.20 -5.39 6.28
C LEU A 61 6.29 -6.60 6.61
N ASP A 62 6.25 -7.61 5.75
CA ASP A 62 5.57 -8.90 5.97
C ASP A 62 6.52 -9.98 6.54
N GLY A 63 7.74 -9.60 6.94
CA GLY A 63 8.74 -10.51 7.51
C GLY A 63 9.52 -11.36 6.48
N ALA A 64 9.28 -11.16 5.18
CA ALA A 64 9.94 -11.89 4.10
C ALA A 64 11.03 -11.03 3.45
N ARG A 65 12.29 -11.29 3.78
CA ARG A 65 13.43 -10.47 3.32
C ARG A 65 14.19 -11.14 2.18
N LEU A 66 14.27 -10.44 1.05
CA LEU A 66 15.18 -10.73 -0.05
C LEU A 66 16.02 -9.48 -0.37
N SER A 67 17.19 -9.68 -0.99
CA SER A 67 17.98 -8.54 -1.48
C SER A 67 17.28 -7.86 -2.66
N VAL A 68 17.60 -6.59 -2.93
CA VAL A 68 16.98 -5.87 -4.06
C VAL A 68 17.42 -6.48 -5.40
N GLU A 69 18.63 -7.04 -5.46
CA GLU A 69 19.17 -7.75 -6.62
C GLU A 69 18.34 -9.00 -6.93
N ILE A 70 18.05 -9.83 -5.92
CA ILE A 70 17.23 -11.03 -6.09
C ILE A 70 15.80 -10.64 -6.53
N VAL A 71 15.19 -9.64 -5.89
CA VAL A 71 13.85 -9.17 -6.28
C VAL A 71 13.87 -8.64 -7.72
N ARG A 72 14.89 -7.89 -8.11
CA ARG A 72 15.05 -7.40 -9.49
C ARG A 72 15.16 -8.56 -10.48
N ASP A 73 15.98 -9.57 -10.17
CA ASP A 73 16.18 -10.75 -11.02
C ASP A 73 14.91 -11.58 -11.17
N LEU A 74 14.14 -11.77 -10.10
CA LEU A 74 12.85 -12.44 -10.13
C LEU A 74 11.84 -11.67 -10.97
N MET A 75 11.72 -10.35 -10.76
CA MET A 75 10.75 -9.52 -11.49
C MET A 75 11.05 -9.40 -12.99
N ARG A 76 12.32 -9.46 -13.39
CA ARG A 76 12.72 -9.50 -14.81
C ARG A 76 12.78 -10.91 -15.41
N GLY A 77 12.49 -11.94 -14.62
CA GLY A 77 12.53 -13.35 -15.04
C GLY A 77 13.94 -13.89 -15.32
N ALA A 78 14.98 -13.27 -14.75
CA ALA A 78 16.36 -13.73 -14.87
C ALA A 78 16.65 -14.94 -13.95
N VAL A 79 15.88 -15.10 -12.88
CA VAL A 79 15.89 -16.27 -12.00
C VAL A 79 14.46 -16.72 -11.73
N THR A 80 14.29 -18.00 -11.42
CA THR A 80 13.00 -18.59 -11.04
C THR A 80 13.02 -18.99 -9.56
N TRP A 81 11.82 -19.16 -9.00
CA TRP A 81 11.66 -19.70 -7.66
C TRP A 81 12.12 -21.16 -7.58
N HIS A 82 12.41 -21.64 -6.38
CA HIS A 82 12.63 -23.07 -6.15
C HIS A 82 11.33 -23.86 -6.32
N ASP A 83 11.43 -25.13 -6.70
CA ASP A 83 10.27 -26.02 -6.86
C ASP A 83 9.49 -26.16 -5.53
N ASP A 84 10.22 -26.24 -4.41
CA ASP A 84 9.68 -26.22 -3.05
C ASP A 84 10.07 -24.90 -2.37
N PRO A 85 9.19 -23.86 -2.42
CA PRO A 85 9.50 -22.55 -1.87
C PRO A 85 9.47 -22.58 -0.34
N ASP A 86 10.51 -22.03 0.27
CA ASP A 86 10.51 -21.76 1.71
C ASP A 86 9.45 -20.69 2.09
N PRO A 87 9.16 -20.47 3.38
CA PRO A 87 8.16 -19.48 3.79
C PRO A 87 8.42 -18.05 3.31
N VAL A 88 9.69 -17.65 3.13
CA VAL A 88 10.04 -16.33 2.60
C VAL A 88 9.67 -16.25 1.13
N GLU A 89 10.00 -17.27 0.34
CA GLU A 89 9.63 -17.34 -1.07
C GLU A 89 8.13 -17.41 -1.29
N GLN A 90 7.41 -18.15 -0.46
CA GLN A 90 5.95 -18.22 -0.49
C GLN A 90 5.32 -16.82 -0.36
N VAL A 91 5.75 -16.04 0.63
CA VAL A 91 5.28 -14.66 0.80
C VAL A 91 5.72 -13.77 -0.35
N MET A 92 6.99 -13.86 -0.76
CA MET A 92 7.55 -13.00 -1.81
C MET A 92 6.93 -13.25 -3.18
N ARG A 93 6.49 -14.48 -3.49
CA ARG A 93 5.69 -14.76 -4.70
C ARG A 93 4.43 -13.89 -4.75
N GLY A 94 3.68 -13.86 -3.66
CA GLY A 94 2.47 -13.05 -3.52
C GLY A 94 2.76 -11.55 -3.57
N VAL A 95 3.82 -11.10 -2.88
CA VAL A 95 4.26 -9.69 -2.90
C VAL A 95 4.60 -9.23 -4.32
N LEU A 96 5.43 -9.99 -5.05
CA LEU A 96 5.82 -9.65 -6.42
C LEU A 96 4.61 -9.64 -7.35
N ALA A 97 3.72 -10.63 -7.23
CA ALA A 97 2.50 -10.71 -8.02
C ALA A 97 1.56 -9.51 -7.75
N ALA A 98 1.35 -9.14 -6.49
CA ALA A 98 0.53 -8.01 -6.10
C ALA A 98 1.14 -6.67 -6.56
N THR A 99 2.46 -6.48 -6.41
CA THR A 99 3.15 -5.30 -6.93
C THR A 99 3.05 -5.21 -8.46
N ALA A 100 3.20 -6.31 -9.19
CA ALA A 100 2.99 -6.34 -10.63
C ALA A 100 1.53 -6.01 -11.02
N GLU A 101 0.55 -6.47 -10.22
CA GLU A 101 -0.86 -6.19 -10.44
C GLU A 101 -1.20 -4.70 -10.31
N THR A 102 -0.51 -3.94 -9.46
CA THR A 102 -0.75 -2.48 -9.33
C THR A 102 -0.55 -1.71 -10.65
N GLU A 103 0.37 -2.14 -11.52
CA GLU A 103 0.57 -1.52 -12.85
C GLU A 103 -0.67 -1.67 -13.75
N ARG A 104 -1.41 -2.76 -13.57
CA ARG A 104 -2.58 -3.11 -14.37
C ARG A 104 -3.89 -2.56 -13.80
N LEU A 105 -3.88 -1.94 -12.63
CA LEU A 105 -5.08 -1.40 -12.01
C LEU A 105 -5.43 -0.04 -12.61
N GLY A 106 -4.47 0.90 -12.68
CA GLY A 106 -4.74 2.28 -13.09
C GLY A 106 -5.98 2.84 -12.38
N PRO A 107 -6.96 3.41 -13.09
CA PRO A 107 -8.16 3.99 -12.47
C PRO A 107 -9.14 2.95 -11.88
N VAL A 108 -8.94 1.65 -12.11
CA VAL A 108 -9.82 0.59 -11.57
C VAL A 108 -9.88 0.61 -10.04
N VAL A 109 -8.78 0.97 -9.37
CA VAL A 109 -8.77 1.05 -7.89
C VAL A 109 -9.75 2.07 -7.33
N LEU A 110 -10.08 3.12 -8.11
CA LEU A 110 -11.04 4.15 -7.73
C LEU A 110 -12.43 3.89 -8.33
N ASN A 111 -12.50 3.42 -9.58
CA ASN A 111 -13.78 3.25 -10.30
C ASN A 111 -14.49 1.93 -9.95
N ALA A 112 -13.74 0.88 -9.63
CA ALA A 112 -14.25 -0.42 -9.24
C ALA A 112 -13.42 -1.02 -8.08
N PRO A 113 -13.43 -0.40 -6.88
CA PRO A 113 -12.52 -0.79 -5.80
C PRO A 113 -12.65 -2.25 -5.37
N MET A 114 -13.87 -2.82 -5.38
CA MET A 114 -14.09 -4.24 -5.10
C MET A 114 -13.36 -5.16 -6.09
N GLN A 115 -13.38 -4.82 -7.39
CA GLN A 115 -12.67 -5.57 -8.42
C GLN A 115 -11.16 -5.46 -8.23
N ALA A 116 -10.66 -4.26 -7.89
CA ALA A 116 -9.25 -4.06 -7.60
C ALA A 116 -8.78 -4.88 -6.39
N LEU A 117 -9.54 -4.84 -5.29
CA LEU A 117 -9.26 -5.61 -4.07
C LEU A 117 -9.26 -7.12 -4.34
N ALA A 118 -10.24 -7.62 -5.10
CA ALA A 118 -10.30 -9.03 -5.47
C ALA A 118 -9.07 -9.47 -6.29
N ARG A 119 -8.67 -8.67 -7.30
CA ARG A 119 -7.47 -8.92 -8.12
C ARG A 119 -6.19 -8.91 -7.29
N LEU A 120 -6.03 -7.88 -6.45
CA LEU A 120 -4.86 -7.75 -5.57
C LEU A 120 -4.76 -8.89 -4.58
N HIS A 121 -5.85 -9.26 -3.91
CA HIS A 121 -5.84 -10.39 -2.98
C HIS A 121 -5.57 -11.71 -3.69
N THR A 122 -6.17 -11.94 -4.87
CA THR A 122 -5.88 -13.14 -5.66
C THR A 122 -4.39 -13.24 -5.98
N ALA A 123 -3.77 -12.13 -6.41
CA ALA A 123 -2.34 -12.08 -6.67
C ALA A 123 -1.49 -12.27 -5.40
N ALA A 124 -1.87 -11.63 -4.29
CA ALA A 124 -1.12 -11.65 -3.03
C ALA A 124 -1.19 -13.00 -2.30
N ALA A 125 -2.31 -13.71 -2.39
CA ALA A 125 -2.60 -14.88 -1.57
C ALA A 125 -2.57 -16.22 -2.34
N ALA A 126 -2.38 -16.20 -3.68
CA ALA A 126 -2.26 -17.42 -4.47
C ALA A 126 -1.17 -18.35 -3.93
N GLY A 127 -1.53 -19.61 -3.62
CA GLY A 127 -0.64 -20.60 -3.01
C GLY A 127 -0.40 -20.42 -1.50
N LEU A 128 -0.96 -19.38 -0.88
CA LEU A 128 -0.90 -19.14 0.58
C LEU A 128 -2.18 -19.52 1.31
N VAL A 129 -3.29 -19.62 0.59
CA VAL A 129 -4.64 -19.97 1.05
C VAL A 129 -5.32 -20.91 0.04
N PRO A 130 -6.38 -21.65 0.42
CA PRO A 130 -7.21 -22.40 -0.52
C PRO A 130 -7.76 -21.54 -1.67
N ASP A 131 -7.85 -22.12 -2.87
CA ASP A 131 -8.27 -21.39 -4.08
C ASP A 131 -9.67 -20.77 -3.95
N ASP A 132 -10.57 -21.38 -3.19
CA ASP A 132 -11.93 -20.89 -2.97
C ASP A 132 -11.99 -19.72 -1.97
N GLU A 133 -10.88 -19.35 -1.32
CA GLU A 133 -10.73 -18.13 -0.50
C GLU A 133 -10.19 -16.94 -1.31
N LEU A 134 -9.65 -17.17 -2.52
CA LEU A 134 -9.02 -16.13 -3.31
C LEU A 134 -10.02 -15.08 -3.82
N GLY A 135 -9.70 -13.82 -3.54
CA GLY A 135 -10.34 -12.64 -4.13
C GLY A 135 -11.67 -12.27 -3.47
N ARG A 136 -11.98 -12.87 -2.32
CA ARG A 136 -13.19 -12.58 -1.54
C ARG A 136 -12.87 -12.34 -0.07
N PRO A 137 -13.71 -11.57 0.64
CA PRO A 137 -13.60 -11.46 2.07
C PRO A 137 -13.85 -12.79 2.80
N ARG A 138 -13.40 -12.86 4.05
CA ARG A 138 -13.66 -13.97 4.97
C ARG A 138 -15.15 -14.19 5.19
N LYS A 139 -15.55 -15.45 5.21
CA LYS A 139 -16.87 -15.93 5.62
C LYS A 139 -16.91 -16.15 7.14
N ASP A 140 -18.11 -16.26 7.69
CA ASP A 140 -18.27 -16.55 9.10
C ASP A 140 -17.65 -17.93 9.43
N GLY A 141 -16.81 -17.97 10.47
CA GLY A 141 -16.00 -19.13 10.83
C GLY A 141 -14.58 -19.13 10.25
N GLU A 142 -14.28 -18.30 9.24
CA GLU A 142 -12.91 -18.08 8.75
C GLU A 142 -12.22 -16.98 9.59
N ASP A 143 -10.96 -17.20 9.96
CA ASP A 143 -10.17 -16.28 10.78
C ASP A 143 -8.90 -15.80 10.04
N SER A 144 -8.27 -14.73 10.52
CA SER A 144 -6.97 -14.25 10.03
C SER A 144 -5.95 -14.22 11.17
N ARG A 145 -4.78 -14.80 10.92
CA ARG A 145 -3.67 -14.87 11.90
C ARG A 145 -2.63 -13.76 11.71
N GLU A 146 -2.92 -12.77 10.88
CA GLU A 146 -2.02 -11.65 10.63
C GLU A 146 -2.21 -10.56 11.69
N PHE A 147 -1.14 -9.84 12.02
CA PHE A 147 -1.17 -8.63 12.86
C PHE A 147 -1.76 -8.83 14.28
N LEU A 148 -1.59 -10.02 14.87
CA LEU A 148 -2.10 -10.33 16.21
C LEU A 148 -1.46 -9.47 17.30
N GLU A 149 -0.24 -8.98 17.05
CA GLU A 149 0.51 -8.07 17.92
C GLU A 149 -0.10 -6.65 17.99
N ILE A 150 -0.90 -6.26 16.99
CA ILE A 150 -1.61 -4.97 16.99
C ILE A 150 -2.97 -5.12 17.68
N SER A 151 -3.75 -6.13 17.29
CA SER A 151 -5.07 -6.41 17.86
C SER A 151 -5.63 -7.78 17.43
N PRO A 152 -6.59 -8.36 18.16
CA PRO A 152 -7.37 -9.50 17.67
C PRO A 152 -8.12 -9.16 16.37
N ALA A 153 -8.25 -10.14 15.47
CA ALA A 153 -9.03 -9.97 14.25
C ALA A 153 -10.51 -9.71 14.58
N PRO A 154 -11.14 -8.69 13.96
CA PRO A 154 -12.59 -8.53 14.03
C PRO A 154 -13.31 -9.75 13.46
N SER A 155 -14.59 -9.89 13.85
CA SER A 155 -15.47 -10.90 13.27
C SER A 155 -15.52 -10.77 11.75
N ALA A 156 -15.76 -11.87 11.02
CA ALA A 156 -15.85 -11.83 9.56
C ALA A 156 -16.95 -10.89 9.07
N ALA A 157 -18.07 -10.78 9.80
CA ALA A 157 -19.14 -9.82 9.52
C ALA A 157 -18.66 -8.37 9.63
N GLU A 158 -18.00 -8.01 10.73
CA GLU A 158 -17.44 -6.67 10.93
C GLU A 158 -16.37 -6.34 9.89
N ALA A 159 -15.51 -7.31 9.55
CA ALA A 159 -14.49 -7.13 8.53
C ALA A 159 -15.09 -6.83 7.15
N ARG A 160 -16.19 -7.50 6.77
CA ARG A 160 -16.94 -7.22 5.53
C ARG A 160 -17.57 -5.83 5.55
N ASP A 161 -18.17 -5.42 6.67
CA ASP A 161 -18.77 -4.10 6.82
C ASP A 161 -17.72 -2.98 6.71
N ARG A 162 -16.56 -3.16 7.35
CA ARG A 162 -15.44 -2.21 7.26
C ARG A 162 -14.84 -2.16 5.85
N LEU A 163 -14.68 -3.30 5.19
CA LEU A 163 -14.22 -3.32 3.79
C LEU A 163 -15.20 -2.58 2.86
N GLN A 164 -16.51 -2.72 3.07
CA GLN A 164 -17.49 -1.98 2.30
C GLN A 164 -17.34 -0.46 2.48
N ARG A 165 -16.99 0.02 3.68
CA ARG A 165 -16.68 1.44 3.92
C ARG A 165 -15.39 1.88 3.22
N VAL A 166 -14.37 1.02 3.16
CA VAL A 166 -13.15 1.27 2.37
C VAL A 166 -13.51 1.42 0.89
N VAL A 167 -14.36 0.55 0.35
CA VAL A 167 -14.82 0.63 -1.04
C VAL A 167 -15.54 1.95 -1.32
N GLU A 168 -16.43 2.37 -0.42
CA GLU A 168 -17.13 3.66 -0.52
C GLU A 168 -16.14 4.84 -0.48
N LEU A 169 -15.15 4.81 0.42
CA LEU A 169 -14.09 5.81 0.52
C LEU A 169 -13.28 5.92 -0.79
N LEU A 170 -12.86 4.78 -1.34
CA LEU A 170 -12.07 4.72 -2.59
C LEU A 170 -12.87 5.21 -3.79
N ALA A 171 -14.17 4.87 -3.88
CA ALA A 171 -15.05 5.37 -4.93
C ALA A 171 -15.28 6.89 -4.85
N GLY A 172 -15.25 7.46 -3.65
CA GLY A 172 -15.40 8.90 -3.41
C GLY A 172 -14.10 9.72 -3.54
N ALA A 173 -12.95 9.07 -3.79
CA ALA A 173 -11.61 9.64 -3.66
C ALA A 173 -11.35 10.88 -4.52
N ALA A 174 -12.00 11.02 -5.68
CA ALA A 174 -11.78 12.12 -6.62
C ALA A 174 -12.01 13.53 -6.02
N SER A 175 -12.77 13.61 -4.93
CA SER A 175 -13.09 14.86 -4.22
C SER A 175 -12.36 15.02 -2.88
N LEU A 176 -11.42 14.13 -2.56
CA LEU A 176 -10.83 13.97 -1.23
C LEU A 176 -9.30 14.15 -1.28
N PRO A 177 -8.65 14.56 -0.17
CA PRO A 177 -7.19 14.55 -0.07
C PRO A 177 -6.63 13.13 -0.18
N VAL A 178 -5.95 12.83 -1.30
CA VAL A 178 -5.38 11.51 -1.59
C VAL A 178 -4.50 10.95 -0.47
N PRO A 179 -3.61 11.71 0.21
CA PRO A 179 -2.84 11.18 1.33
C PRO A 179 -3.70 10.61 2.46
N ILE A 180 -4.84 11.24 2.76
CA ILE A 180 -5.77 10.78 3.80
C ILE A 180 -6.53 9.54 3.34
N VAL A 181 -7.01 9.53 2.09
CA VAL A 181 -7.69 8.37 1.50
C VAL A 181 -6.78 7.14 1.52
N ALA A 182 -5.54 7.29 1.06
CA ALA A 182 -4.54 6.24 1.02
C ALA A 182 -4.22 5.70 2.42
N ALA A 183 -3.96 6.60 3.39
CA ALA A 183 -3.68 6.23 4.77
C ALA A 183 -4.85 5.48 5.44
N VAL A 184 -6.08 5.98 5.29
CA VAL A 184 -7.27 5.33 5.89
C VAL A 184 -7.54 3.98 5.25
N ALA A 185 -7.50 3.88 3.92
CA ALA A 185 -7.69 2.59 3.23
C ALA A 185 -6.65 1.56 3.66
N HIS A 186 -5.37 1.96 3.78
CA HIS A 186 -4.30 1.11 4.25
C HIS A 186 -4.58 0.57 5.67
N ALA A 187 -4.82 1.45 6.64
CA ALA A 187 -5.06 1.02 8.03
C ALA A 187 -6.35 0.21 8.18
N GLU A 188 -7.42 0.58 7.49
CA GLU A 188 -8.68 -0.17 7.55
C GLU A 188 -8.53 -1.59 6.99
N ILE A 189 -7.82 -1.78 5.87
CA ILE A 189 -7.56 -3.14 5.34
C ILE A 189 -6.76 -3.96 6.35
N ILE A 190 -5.70 -3.40 6.93
CA ILE A 190 -4.86 -4.12 7.90
C ILE A 190 -5.58 -4.43 9.20
N THR A 191 -6.39 -3.51 9.71
CA THR A 191 -7.00 -3.67 11.04
C THR A 191 -8.34 -4.40 10.97
N ALA A 192 -9.07 -4.30 9.86
CA ALA A 192 -10.28 -5.10 9.61
C ALA A 192 -9.96 -6.55 9.27
N ARG A 193 -8.80 -6.81 8.64
CA ARG A 193 -8.40 -8.13 8.11
C ARG A 193 -9.52 -8.79 7.31
N PRO A 194 -10.00 -8.18 6.21
CA PRO A 194 -11.06 -8.74 5.41
C PRO A 194 -10.72 -10.10 4.80
N PHE A 195 -9.44 -10.46 4.69
CA PHE A 195 -8.97 -11.71 4.10
C PHE A 195 -8.34 -12.64 5.14
N THR A 196 -8.33 -13.96 4.89
CA THR A 196 -7.65 -14.94 5.76
C THR A 196 -6.15 -14.71 5.82
N ARG A 197 -5.56 -14.27 4.71
CA ARG A 197 -4.13 -13.93 4.58
C ARG A 197 -3.91 -12.87 3.50
N GLY A 198 -2.75 -12.22 3.49
CA GLY A 198 -2.33 -11.23 2.51
C GLY A 198 -2.81 -9.79 2.78
N ASN A 199 -3.37 -9.49 3.96
CA ASN A 199 -3.97 -8.17 4.22
C ASN A 199 -2.92 -7.05 4.18
N GLY A 200 -1.71 -7.29 4.70
CA GLY A 200 -0.62 -6.31 4.67
C GLY A 200 -0.16 -5.98 3.25
N VAL A 201 0.07 -7.02 2.45
CA VAL A 201 0.46 -6.89 1.04
C VAL A 201 -0.62 -6.16 0.23
N VAL A 202 -1.89 -6.52 0.43
CA VAL A 202 -3.02 -5.87 -0.24
C VAL A 202 -3.13 -4.41 0.15
N ALA A 203 -3.00 -4.07 1.44
CA ALA A 203 -3.06 -2.69 1.92
C ALA A 203 -2.01 -1.79 1.26
N ARG A 204 -0.75 -2.25 1.23
CA ARG A 204 0.36 -1.52 0.58
C ARG A 204 0.17 -1.40 -0.94
N ALA A 205 -0.32 -2.46 -1.59
CA ALA A 205 -0.62 -2.45 -3.02
C ALA A 205 -1.78 -1.49 -3.36
N VAL A 206 -2.85 -1.46 -2.55
CA VAL A 206 -3.96 -0.50 -2.68
C VAL A 206 -3.45 0.92 -2.50
N GLU A 207 -2.65 1.18 -1.46
CA GLU A 207 -2.10 2.50 -1.18
C GLU A 207 -1.30 3.04 -2.37
N ARG A 208 -0.36 2.26 -2.91
CA ARG A 208 0.37 2.64 -4.14
C ARG A 208 -0.59 2.98 -5.27
N ALA A 209 -1.55 2.10 -5.54
CA ALA A 209 -2.47 2.29 -6.65
C ALA A 209 -3.32 3.55 -6.47
N VAL A 210 -3.74 3.87 -5.23
CA VAL A 210 -4.49 5.08 -4.89
C VAL A 210 -3.62 6.34 -5.03
N ILE A 211 -2.36 6.31 -4.57
CA ILE A 211 -1.43 7.43 -4.74
C ILE A 211 -1.24 7.76 -6.23
N GLN A 212 -1.13 6.73 -7.07
CA GLN A 212 -0.97 6.91 -8.51
C GLN A 212 -2.27 7.36 -9.20
N ALA A 213 -3.37 6.62 -9.00
CA ALA A 213 -4.65 6.90 -9.67
C ALA A 213 -5.33 8.17 -9.15
N GLY A 214 -5.10 8.54 -7.89
CA GLY A 214 -5.56 9.79 -7.29
C GLY A 214 -4.75 11.02 -7.73
N GLY A 215 -3.67 10.82 -8.48
CA GLY A 215 -2.88 11.90 -9.07
C GLY A 215 -1.88 12.56 -8.12
N LEU A 216 -1.63 11.98 -6.94
CA LEU A 216 -0.60 12.46 -6.03
C LEU A 216 0.80 12.22 -6.62
N ASP A 217 1.05 11.02 -7.14
CA ASP A 217 2.19 10.72 -8.02
C ASP A 217 1.73 9.97 -9.28
N PRO A 218 1.34 10.71 -10.34
CA PRO A 218 0.91 10.09 -11.61
C PRO A 218 2.00 9.27 -12.30
N THR A 219 3.28 9.47 -11.94
CA THR A 219 4.41 8.77 -12.58
C THR A 219 4.58 7.35 -12.04
N GLY A 220 4.06 7.06 -10.84
CA GLY A 220 4.21 5.77 -10.16
C GLY A 220 5.65 5.48 -9.72
N VAL A 221 6.44 6.52 -9.46
CA VAL A 221 7.86 6.42 -9.10
C VAL A 221 8.07 6.50 -7.59
N ALA A 222 7.18 7.17 -6.84
CA ALA A 222 7.22 7.18 -5.38
C ALA A 222 7.10 5.74 -4.83
N VAL A 223 7.85 5.46 -3.75
CA VAL A 223 7.94 4.12 -3.14
C VAL A 223 7.38 4.14 -1.70
N PRO A 224 6.05 4.22 -1.51
CA PRO A 224 5.45 4.38 -0.19
C PRO A 224 5.82 3.26 0.81
N GLU A 225 6.10 2.04 0.35
CA GLU A 225 6.53 0.94 1.23
C GLU A 225 7.92 1.15 1.81
N VAL A 226 8.84 1.70 1.02
CA VAL A 226 10.14 2.12 1.54
C VAL A 226 9.93 3.22 2.58
N GLY A 227 8.97 4.12 2.33
CA GLY A 227 8.56 5.14 3.27
C GLY A 227 8.05 4.60 4.61
N HIS A 228 7.12 3.63 4.58
CA HIS A 228 6.62 2.98 5.79
C HIS A 228 7.72 2.24 6.56
N GLY A 229 8.70 1.68 5.84
CA GLY A 229 9.87 1.04 6.43
C GLY A 229 10.95 2.01 6.93
N ALA A 230 10.90 3.31 6.62
CA ALA A 230 12.01 4.25 6.88
C ALA A 230 12.30 4.45 8.37
N GLY A 231 11.29 4.38 9.23
CA GLY A 231 11.42 4.40 10.69
C GLY A 231 11.66 3.02 11.33
N GLY A 232 11.83 1.97 10.51
CA GLY A 232 11.83 0.58 10.92
C GLY A 232 10.43 0.03 11.24
N GLY A 233 10.33 -1.31 11.32
CA GLY A 233 9.08 -2.01 11.62
C GLY A 233 8.31 -1.46 12.84
N PRO A 234 8.96 -1.18 13.99
CA PRO A 234 8.27 -0.67 15.18
C PRO A 234 7.50 0.63 14.95
N ALA A 235 7.96 1.54 14.08
CA ALA A 235 7.24 2.78 13.79
C ALA A 235 5.93 2.49 13.04
N TYR A 236 5.97 1.59 12.05
CA TYR A 236 4.81 1.17 11.26
C TYR A 236 3.78 0.43 12.11
N PHE A 237 4.19 -0.62 12.84
CA PHE A 237 3.30 -1.38 13.73
C PHE A 237 2.78 -0.52 14.89
N GLY A 238 3.60 0.38 15.43
CA GLY A 238 3.20 1.33 16.47
C GLY A 238 2.12 2.31 15.99
N GLY A 239 2.24 2.82 14.77
CA GLY A 239 1.23 3.66 14.12
C GLY A 239 -0.11 2.93 13.96
N LEU A 240 -0.09 1.69 13.46
CA LEU A 240 -1.29 0.86 13.32
C LEU A 240 -1.90 0.49 14.69
N THR A 241 -1.07 0.21 15.70
CA THR A 241 -1.52 -0.05 17.08
C THR A 241 -2.23 1.16 17.66
N ALA A 242 -1.71 2.37 17.41
CA ALA A 242 -2.37 3.59 17.80
C ALA A 242 -3.69 3.80 17.04
N TYR A 243 -3.73 3.52 15.73
CA TYR A 243 -4.93 3.63 14.91
C TYR A 243 -6.09 2.77 15.44
N VAL A 244 -5.81 1.52 15.84
CA VAL A 244 -6.82 0.60 16.39
C VAL A 244 -7.54 1.16 17.63
N ARG A 245 -6.91 2.06 18.39
CA ARG A 245 -7.57 2.70 19.54
C ARG A 245 -8.82 3.50 19.15
N GLY A 246 -8.91 3.92 17.89
CA GLY A 246 -10.08 4.62 17.34
C GLY A 246 -10.28 6.04 17.89
N ASP A 247 -9.33 6.58 18.65
CA ASP A 247 -9.36 7.95 19.15
C ASP A 247 -8.62 8.93 18.23
N ALA A 248 -8.91 10.22 18.37
CA ALA A 248 -8.35 11.27 17.51
C ALA A 248 -6.81 11.31 17.55
N ALA A 249 -6.19 10.97 18.69
CA ALA A 249 -4.75 10.97 18.83
C ALA A 249 -4.10 9.80 18.08
N GLY A 250 -4.66 8.61 18.20
CA GLY A 250 -4.18 7.41 17.52
C GLY A 250 -4.36 7.49 16.01
N VAL A 251 -5.53 7.98 15.55
CA VAL A 251 -5.77 8.23 14.13
C VAL A 251 -4.83 9.32 13.60
N GLY A 252 -4.66 10.43 14.34
CA GLY A 252 -3.70 11.48 13.98
C GLY A 252 -2.27 10.97 13.85
N LEU A 253 -1.81 10.10 14.77
CA LEU A 253 -0.49 9.50 14.71
C LEU A 253 -0.28 8.68 13.42
N TRP A 254 -1.27 7.86 13.04
CA TRP A 254 -1.22 7.07 11.82
C TRP A 254 -1.23 7.92 10.55
N LEU A 255 -2.09 8.96 10.50
CA LEU A 255 -2.15 9.88 9.37
C LEU A 255 -0.83 10.63 9.19
N ALA A 256 -0.23 11.10 10.29
CA ALA A 256 1.09 11.74 10.26
C ALA A 256 2.18 10.76 9.77
N HIS A 257 2.21 9.54 10.31
CA HIS A 257 3.14 8.48 9.86
C HIS A 257 3.00 8.20 8.36
N SER A 258 1.76 8.07 7.86
CA SER A 258 1.50 7.77 6.45
C SER A 258 1.92 8.91 5.52
N CYS A 259 1.69 10.17 5.91
CA CYS A 259 2.19 11.32 5.17
C CYS A 259 3.72 11.37 5.15
N ASP A 260 4.37 11.11 6.29
CA ASP A 260 5.83 11.03 6.37
C ASP A 260 6.39 9.87 5.53
N ALA A 261 5.68 8.74 5.47
CA ALA A 261 5.99 7.62 4.59
C ALA A 261 5.88 8.02 3.11
N ILE A 262 4.85 8.78 2.70
CA ILE A 262 4.74 9.30 1.33
C ILE A 262 5.92 10.22 1.01
N VAL A 263 6.30 11.12 1.91
CA VAL A 263 7.47 12.01 1.73
C VAL A 263 8.76 11.19 1.56
N ALA A 264 9.01 10.22 2.43
CA ALA A 264 10.18 9.35 2.35
C ALA A 264 10.16 8.47 1.08
N GLY A 265 8.98 8.02 0.65
CA GLY A 265 8.76 7.29 -0.59
C GLY A 265 9.04 8.14 -1.83
N ALA A 266 8.68 9.42 -1.82
CA ALA A 266 9.01 10.36 -2.89
C ALA A 266 10.52 10.59 -2.98
N GLN A 267 11.21 10.74 -1.84
CA GLN A 267 12.68 10.86 -1.78
C GLN A 267 13.40 9.59 -2.27
N GLU A 268 12.82 8.40 -2.05
CA GLU A 268 13.33 7.18 -2.67
C GLU A 268 13.11 7.19 -4.19
N GLY A 269 11.97 7.71 -4.65
CA GLY A 269 11.72 7.96 -6.06
C GLY A 269 12.77 8.88 -6.71
N GLU A 270 13.20 9.94 -6.01
CA GLU A 270 14.26 10.84 -6.48
C GLU A 270 15.59 10.09 -6.63
N ARG A 271 15.96 9.27 -5.63
CA ARG A 271 17.15 8.40 -5.68
C ARG A 271 17.12 7.42 -6.86
N ILE A 272 15.95 6.86 -7.16
CA ILE A 272 15.75 6.02 -8.35
C ILE A 272 15.95 6.85 -9.61
N ALA A 273 15.31 8.01 -9.69
CA ALA A 273 15.38 8.89 -10.86
C ALA A 273 16.83 9.35 -11.15
N ASP A 274 17.61 9.66 -10.11
CA ASP A 274 19.04 9.95 -10.21
C ASP A 274 19.86 8.75 -10.71
N ALA A 275 19.56 7.54 -10.22
CA ALA A 275 20.24 6.33 -10.67
C ALA A 275 19.93 6.01 -12.16
N VAL A 276 18.68 6.19 -12.59
CA VAL A 276 18.26 6.06 -13.99
C VAL A 276 19.00 7.06 -14.87
N LEU A 277 19.05 8.34 -14.46
CA LEU A 277 19.69 9.41 -15.22
C LEU A 277 21.18 9.17 -15.41
N ALA A 278 21.83 8.62 -14.39
CA ALA A 278 23.24 8.26 -14.44
C ALA A 278 23.53 6.91 -15.13
N GLY A 279 22.51 6.18 -15.59
CA GLY A 279 22.68 4.87 -16.21
C GLY A 279 23.17 3.77 -15.26
N ARG A 280 22.89 3.89 -13.95
CA ARG A 280 23.37 2.97 -12.90
C ARG A 280 22.39 1.85 -12.53
N LEU A 281 21.24 1.77 -13.19
CA LEU A 281 20.31 0.66 -13.04
C LEU A 281 20.56 -0.32 -14.19
N SER A 282 21.14 -1.47 -13.86
CA SER A 282 21.45 -2.59 -14.77
C SER A 282 20.70 -3.85 -14.35
#